data_AF-A0A4U6RV37-F1
#
_entry.id   AF-A0A4U6RV37-F1
#
_cell.length_a   1.000
_cell.length_b   1.000
_cell.length_c   1.000
_cell.angle_alpha   90.00
_cell.angle_beta   90.00
_cell.angle_gamma   90.00
#
_symmetry.space_group_name_H-M   'P 1'
#
loop_
_entity.id
_entity.type
_entity.pdbx_description
1 polymer ?
#
loop_
_entity_poly.entity_id
_entity_poly.type
_entity_poly.pdbx_seq_one_letter_code
_entity_poly.pdbx_strand_id
1 'polypeptide(L)'
;HVNAAKQRRDPNSMLNWTERIVRMRKEVPEVGWGDFKVIATRNRAILIVRYDWRNNSVLFVHNFAEKPLEISFNVGLPDDAGNLLVNLLTEDHSRADDAGRHKLLIEAYGYRWYRVGGLDYLLKRSDIDTDEPRRAR
;
A
#
# COMPACT_ATOMS: atom_id res chain seq x y z
N HIS A 1 -11.64 -29.32 -12.85
CA HIS A 1 -12.88 -28.62 -12.42
C HIS A 1 -12.59 -27.72 -11.22
N VAL A 2 -13.01 -26.45 -11.28
CA VAL A 2 -12.92 -25.47 -10.19
C VAL A 2 -14.22 -25.53 -9.36
N ASN A 3 -14.13 -25.65 -8.04
CA ASN A 3 -15.32 -25.81 -7.16
C ASN A 3 -15.15 -25.02 -5.85
N ALA A 4 -16.17 -24.21 -5.51
CA ALA A 4 -16.18 -23.37 -4.31
C ALA A 4 -16.13 -24.18 -3.00
N ALA A 5 -16.85 -25.29 -2.89
CA ALA A 5 -16.85 -26.14 -1.70
C ALA A 5 -15.46 -26.72 -1.41
N LYS A 6 -14.69 -27.06 -2.46
CA LYS A 6 -13.28 -27.48 -2.31
C LYS A 6 -12.40 -26.30 -1.88
N GLN A 7 -12.53 -25.16 -2.53
CA GLN A 7 -11.72 -23.97 -2.19
C GLN A 7 -11.96 -23.46 -0.77
N ARG A 8 -13.20 -23.52 -0.25
CA ARG A 8 -13.51 -23.15 1.14
C ARG A 8 -12.70 -23.93 2.17
N ARG A 9 -12.38 -25.20 1.88
CA ARG A 9 -11.62 -26.08 2.79
C ARG A 9 -10.11 -25.97 2.63
N ASP A 10 -9.64 -25.47 1.48
CA ASP A 10 -8.22 -25.30 1.19
C ASP A 10 -7.76 -23.89 1.60
N PRO A 11 -6.94 -23.73 2.67
CA PRO A 11 -6.50 -22.42 3.16
C PRO A 11 -5.66 -21.65 2.14
N ASN A 12 -5.05 -22.34 1.16
CA ASN A 12 -4.24 -21.73 0.11
C ASN A 12 -5.02 -21.48 -1.18
N SER A 13 -6.35 -21.69 -1.17
CA SER A 13 -7.18 -21.46 -2.34
C SER A 13 -7.28 -19.97 -2.70
N MET A 14 -7.56 -19.71 -3.98
CA MET A 14 -7.83 -18.37 -4.48
C MET A 14 -9.00 -17.71 -3.73
N LEU A 15 -10.03 -18.47 -3.35
CA LEU A 15 -11.15 -17.96 -2.55
C LEU A 15 -10.67 -17.45 -1.18
N ASN A 16 -9.96 -18.27 -0.41
CA ASN A 16 -9.45 -17.87 0.90
C ASN A 16 -8.41 -16.74 0.80
N TRP A 17 -7.60 -16.72 -0.26
CA TRP A 17 -6.74 -15.57 -0.58
C TRP A 17 -7.55 -14.29 -0.86
N THR A 18 -8.62 -14.38 -1.66
CA THR A 18 -9.48 -13.25 -2.00
C THR A 18 -10.18 -12.70 -0.75
N GLU A 19 -10.71 -13.57 0.10
CA GLU A 19 -11.35 -13.17 1.36
C GLU A 19 -10.37 -12.44 2.29
N ARG A 20 -9.11 -12.91 2.38
CA ARG A 20 -8.06 -12.23 3.16
C ARG A 20 -7.75 -10.84 2.61
N ILE A 21 -7.54 -10.70 1.30
CA ILE A 21 -7.24 -9.39 0.68
C ILE A 21 -8.44 -8.43 0.82
N VAL A 22 -9.67 -8.91 0.68
CA VAL A 22 -10.88 -8.08 0.90
C VAL A 22 -10.96 -7.58 2.34
N ARG A 23 -10.66 -8.43 3.33
CA ARG A 23 -10.61 -8.02 4.73
C ARG A 23 -9.55 -6.95 4.96
N MET A 24 -8.34 -7.15 4.45
CA MET A 24 -7.26 -6.16 4.57
C MET A 24 -7.62 -4.82 3.92
N ARG A 25 -8.25 -4.82 2.73
CA ARG A 25 -8.70 -3.57 2.07
C ARG A 25 -9.73 -2.81 2.90
N LYS A 26 -10.57 -3.48 3.70
CA LYS A 26 -11.54 -2.82 4.59
C LYS A 26 -10.84 -2.06 5.73
N GLU A 27 -9.65 -2.51 6.15
CA GLU A 27 -8.80 -1.84 7.13
C GLU A 27 -7.94 -0.70 6.55
N VAL A 28 -8.10 -0.41 5.24
CA VAL A 28 -7.35 0.61 4.50
C VAL A 28 -8.33 1.60 3.85
N PRO A 29 -8.96 2.49 4.63
CA PRO A 29 -9.94 3.45 4.11
C PRO A 29 -9.33 4.44 3.11
N GLU A 30 -8.01 4.68 3.15
CA GLU A 30 -7.28 5.54 2.23
C GLU A 30 -7.56 5.19 0.76
N VAL A 31 -7.71 3.90 0.45
CA VAL A 31 -7.99 3.43 -0.93
C VAL A 31 -9.40 3.80 -1.41
N GLY A 32 -10.37 3.93 -0.48
CA GLY A 32 -11.76 4.20 -0.82
C GLY A 32 -12.14 5.68 -0.78
N TRP A 33 -11.45 6.48 0.04
CA TRP A 33 -11.85 7.83 0.41
C TRP A 33 -10.75 8.88 0.20
N GLY A 34 -9.52 8.44 -0.07
CA GLY A 34 -8.37 9.31 -0.25
C GLY A 34 -8.10 9.70 -1.69
N ASP A 35 -7.21 10.67 -1.83
CA ASP A 35 -6.56 10.99 -3.11
C ASP A 35 -5.49 9.94 -3.41
N PHE A 36 -5.09 9.85 -4.68
CA PHE A 36 -4.02 8.95 -5.09
C PHE A 36 -2.95 9.67 -5.91
N LYS A 37 -1.72 9.13 -5.82
CA LYS A 37 -0.58 9.56 -6.62
C LYS A 37 0.17 8.34 -7.15
N VAL A 38 0.40 8.31 -8.46
CA VAL A 38 1.29 7.32 -9.07
C VAL A 38 2.73 7.77 -8.86
N ILE A 39 3.55 6.91 -8.26
CA ILE A 39 4.98 7.16 -8.09
C ILE A 39 5.70 6.72 -9.36
N ALA A 40 6.41 7.66 -9.99
CA ALA A 40 7.09 7.41 -11.25
C ALA A 40 8.18 6.33 -11.09
N THR A 41 8.13 5.33 -11.97
CA THR A 41 9.11 4.25 -12.05
C THR A 41 9.79 4.27 -13.41
N ARG A 42 11.06 3.84 -13.47
CA ARG A 42 11.77 3.70 -14.76
C ARG A 42 11.28 2.49 -15.56
N ASN A 43 10.69 1.50 -14.87
CA ASN A 43 10.26 0.24 -15.46
C ASN A 43 8.74 0.21 -15.58
N ARG A 44 8.23 0.17 -16.82
CA ARG A 44 6.79 0.19 -17.12
C ARG A 44 6.02 -1.03 -16.58
N ALA A 45 6.72 -2.12 -16.26
CA ALA A 45 6.10 -3.29 -15.61
C ALA A 45 5.81 -3.06 -14.12
N ILE A 46 6.32 -1.97 -13.53
CA ILE A 46 6.14 -1.66 -12.12
C ILE A 46 5.16 -0.51 -11.97
N LEU A 47 4.07 -0.76 -11.26
CA LEU A 47 3.12 0.25 -10.85
C LEU A 47 3.25 0.47 -9.34
N ILE A 48 3.44 1.72 -8.95
CA ILE A 48 3.43 2.14 -7.55
C ILE A 48 2.36 3.21 -7.39
N VAL A 49 1.39 2.96 -6.53
CA VAL A 49 0.30 3.91 -6.23
C VAL A 49 0.30 4.19 -4.74
N ARG A 50 0.40 5.46 -4.39
CA ARG A 50 0.19 5.95 -3.03
C ARG A 50 -1.24 6.47 -2.91
N TYR A 51 -1.91 6.17 -1.81
CA TYR A 51 -3.18 6.77 -1.43
C TYR A 51 -3.00 7.57 -0.16
N ASP A 52 -3.58 8.77 -0.10
CA ASP A 52 -3.43 9.72 1.00
C ASP A 52 -4.82 10.11 1.53
N TRP A 53 -5.04 9.95 2.83
CA TRP A 53 -6.29 10.35 3.48
C TRP A 53 -6.08 10.65 4.96
N ARG A 54 -6.56 11.81 5.43
CA ARG A 54 -6.52 12.23 6.85
C ARG A 54 -5.13 12.04 7.49
N ASN A 55 -4.09 12.60 6.85
CA ASN A 55 -2.68 12.53 7.23
C ASN A 55 -2.08 11.11 7.30
N ASN A 56 -2.78 10.11 6.77
CA ASN A 56 -2.28 8.76 6.62
C ASN A 56 -2.07 8.43 5.15
N SER A 57 -1.06 7.59 4.90
CA SER A 57 -0.78 7.13 3.55
C SER A 57 -0.61 5.61 3.53
N VAL A 58 -1.03 5.01 2.43
CA VAL A 58 -0.69 3.63 2.06
C VAL A 58 -0.06 3.61 0.68
N LEU A 59 0.83 2.65 0.45
CA LEU A 59 1.59 2.53 -0.78
C LEU A 59 1.50 1.10 -1.30
N PHE A 60 0.96 0.94 -2.50
CA PHE A 60 0.84 -0.35 -3.17
C PHE A 60 1.84 -0.44 -4.31
N VAL A 61 2.57 -1.54 -4.36
CA VAL A 61 3.57 -1.85 -5.38
C VAL A 61 3.13 -3.11 -6.11
N HIS A 62 3.13 -3.07 -7.44
CA HIS A 62 2.76 -4.20 -8.30
C HIS A 62 3.83 -4.42 -9.37
N ASN A 63 4.22 -5.68 -9.55
CA ASN A 63 5.01 -6.15 -10.69
C ASN A 63 4.07 -6.86 -11.68
N PHE A 64 4.00 -6.38 -12.91
CA PHE A 64 3.23 -6.99 -14.00
C PHE A 64 4.07 -7.85 -14.93
N ALA A 65 5.38 -7.98 -14.68
CA ALA A 65 6.24 -8.87 -15.44
C ALA A 65 6.23 -10.30 -14.87
N GLU A 66 6.47 -11.27 -15.76
CA GLU A 66 6.65 -12.69 -15.43
C GLU A 66 8.03 -13.02 -14.82
N LYS A 67 8.82 -12.00 -14.47
CA LYS A 67 10.16 -12.14 -13.87
C LYS A 67 10.29 -11.28 -12.62
N PRO A 68 11.15 -11.67 -11.66
CA PRO A 68 11.45 -10.82 -10.52
C PRO A 68 12.13 -9.51 -10.98
N LEU A 69 11.83 -8.42 -10.27
CA LEU A 69 12.38 -7.10 -10.56
C LEU A 69 12.84 -6.42 -9.28
N GLU A 70 14.07 -5.92 -9.30
CA GLU A 70 14.57 -4.98 -8.30
C GLU A 70 14.11 -3.57 -8.66
N ILE A 71 13.56 -2.87 -7.67
CA ILE A 71 13.06 -1.52 -7.84
C ILE A 71 13.61 -0.61 -6.74
N SER A 72 13.79 0.65 -7.09
CA SER A 72 14.08 1.69 -6.12
C SER A 72 13.22 2.92 -6.37
N PHE A 73 12.63 3.46 -5.31
CA PHE A 73 11.70 4.58 -5.38
C PHE A 73 11.69 5.36 -4.07
N ASN A 74 11.23 6.61 -4.14
CA ASN A 74 10.90 7.44 -2.98
C ASN A 74 9.37 7.51 -2.88
N VAL A 75 8.82 7.52 -1.66
CA VAL A 75 7.36 7.53 -1.42
C VAL A 75 6.70 8.84 -1.87
N GLY A 76 7.48 9.90 -2.09
CA GLY A 76 7.05 11.21 -2.56
C GLY A 76 6.40 12.06 -1.47
N LEU A 77 6.70 11.77 -0.19
CA LEU A 77 6.28 12.55 0.97
C LEU A 77 7.47 13.39 1.46
N PRO A 78 7.21 14.55 2.09
CA PRO A 78 8.27 15.36 2.68
C PRO A 78 8.94 14.64 3.86
N ASP A 79 10.15 15.10 4.17
CA ASP A 79 10.93 14.70 5.35
C ASP A 79 11.09 13.17 5.49
N ASP A 80 11.09 12.66 6.72
CA ASP A 80 11.25 11.24 7.06
C ASP A 80 9.92 10.48 7.14
N ALA A 81 8.79 11.13 6.84
CA ALA A 81 7.45 10.53 6.94
C ALA A 81 7.30 9.25 6.10
N GLY A 82 8.03 9.18 4.98
CA GLY A 82 8.05 8.03 4.09
C GLY A 82 9.09 6.97 4.42
N ASN A 83 9.96 7.15 5.42
CA ASN A 83 11.15 6.31 5.59
C ASN A 83 10.86 4.90 6.12
N LEU A 84 9.67 4.68 6.67
CA LEU A 84 9.21 3.36 7.12
C LEU A 84 7.97 2.95 6.32
N LEU A 85 8.02 1.75 5.76
CA LEU A 85 6.90 1.09 5.12
C LEU A 85 6.60 -0.22 5.87
N VAL A 86 5.52 -0.23 6.63
CA VAL A 86 5.03 -1.41 7.36
C VAL A 86 4.18 -2.24 6.40
N ASN A 87 4.59 -3.48 6.15
CA ASN A 87 3.90 -4.37 5.24
C ASN A 87 2.61 -4.89 5.87
N LEU A 88 1.52 -4.80 5.12
CA LEU A 88 0.18 -5.14 5.58
C LEU A 88 -0.16 -6.63 5.43
N LEU A 89 0.62 -7.38 4.66
CA LEU A 89 0.32 -8.77 4.29
C LEU A 89 1.31 -9.78 4.84
N THR A 90 2.50 -9.31 5.22
CA THR A 90 3.63 -10.11 5.71
C THR A 90 4.48 -9.27 6.67
N GLU A 91 5.43 -9.89 7.35
CA GLU A 91 6.39 -9.20 8.23
C GLU A 91 7.55 -8.52 7.46
N ASP A 92 7.51 -8.52 6.12
CA ASP A 92 8.56 -7.96 5.26
C ASP A 92 8.42 -6.43 5.10
N HIS A 93 8.81 -5.70 6.14
CA HIS A 93 8.80 -4.24 6.19
C HIS A 93 9.99 -3.64 5.44
N SER A 94 9.85 -2.41 4.94
CA SER A 94 10.94 -1.71 4.25
C SER A 94 11.32 -0.42 4.96
N ARG A 95 12.63 -0.17 5.06
CA ARG A 95 13.21 1.09 5.53
C ARG A 95 13.94 1.76 4.38
N ALA A 96 13.78 3.06 4.26
CA ALA A 96 14.49 3.85 3.29
C ALA A 96 15.99 3.97 3.65
N ASP A 97 16.82 4.19 2.64
CA ASP A 97 18.20 4.65 2.83
C ASP A 97 18.26 6.15 3.20
N ASP A 98 19.47 6.68 3.42
CA ASP A 98 19.70 8.08 3.79
C ASP A 98 19.20 9.09 2.74
N ALA A 99 18.94 8.64 1.50
CA ALA A 99 18.35 9.44 0.44
C ALA A 99 16.81 9.31 0.39
N GLY A 100 16.19 8.68 1.39
CA GLY A 100 14.75 8.46 1.47
C GLY A 100 14.25 7.45 0.42
N ARG A 101 15.11 6.55 -0.08
CA ARG A 101 14.73 5.58 -1.12
C ARG A 101 14.56 4.18 -0.54
N HIS A 102 13.46 3.54 -0.91
CA HIS A 102 13.27 2.12 -0.70
C HIS A 102 13.94 1.32 -1.81
N LYS A 103 14.40 0.12 -1.48
CA LYS A 103 14.88 -0.89 -2.42
C LYS A 103 14.11 -2.18 -2.14
N LEU A 104 13.38 -2.67 -3.14
CA LEU A 104 12.58 -3.88 -3.02
C LEU A 104 12.92 -4.84 -4.15
N LEU A 105 12.92 -6.14 -3.84
CA LEU A 105 12.84 -7.21 -4.81
C LEU A 105 11.40 -7.70 -4.86
N ILE A 106 10.74 -7.55 -5.99
CA ILE A 106 9.36 -8.02 -6.19
C ILE A 106 9.37 -9.22 -7.14
N GLU A 107 8.76 -10.33 -6.72
CA GLU A 107 8.68 -11.56 -7.50
C GLU A 107 7.87 -11.36 -8.79
N ALA A 108 7.94 -12.33 -9.72
CA ALA A 108 7.08 -12.37 -10.89
C ALA A 108 5.60 -12.27 -10.49
N TYR A 109 4.86 -11.32 -11.08
CA TYR A 109 3.48 -11.00 -10.71
C TYR A 109 3.25 -10.66 -9.23
N GLY A 110 4.32 -10.37 -8.50
CA GLY A 110 4.31 -10.05 -7.08
C GLY A 110 3.73 -8.67 -6.80
N TYR A 111 3.28 -8.49 -5.58
CA TYR A 111 2.78 -7.21 -5.08
C TYR A 111 3.12 -7.05 -3.59
N ARG A 112 3.12 -5.80 -3.13
CA ARG A 112 3.32 -5.43 -1.72
C ARG A 112 2.40 -4.28 -1.36
N TRP A 113 1.74 -4.38 -0.21
CA TRP A 113 0.88 -3.33 0.32
C TRP A 113 1.50 -2.83 1.62
N TYR A 114 1.82 -1.55 1.65
CA TYR A 114 2.45 -0.92 2.79
C TYR A 114 1.55 0.14 3.39
N ARG A 115 1.56 0.21 4.71
CA ARG A 115 1.24 1.44 5.43
C ARG A 115 2.50 2.28 5.53
N VAL A 116 2.36 3.56 5.21
CA VAL A 116 3.46 4.51 5.30
C VAL A 116 3.53 5.03 6.73
N GLY A 117 4.73 5.04 7.31
CA GLY A 117 4.93 5.30 8.73
C GLY A 117 4.74 4.06 9.60
N GLY A 118 4.91 4.24 10.91
CA GLY A 118 4.77 3.17 11.90
C GLY A 118 3.33 3.05 12.41
N LEU A 119 3.15 2.39 13.56
CA LEU A 119 1.86 2.21 14.24
C LEU A 119 1.26 3.53 14.81
N ASP A 120 2.02 4.62 14.75
CA ASP A 120 1.60 5.97 15.16
C ASP A 120 0.61 6.62 14.18
N TYR A 121 0.35 6.01 13.02
CA TYR A 121 -0.65 6.45 12.05
C TYR A 121 -2.05 6.61 12.65
N LEU A 122 -2.41 5.78 13.64
CA LEU A 122 -3.67 5.89 14.37
C LEU A 122 -3.76 7.18 15.20
N LEU A 123 -2.62 7.68 15.69
CA LEU A 123 -2.52 8.92 16.45
C LEU A 123 -2.46 10.16 15.55
N LYS A 124 -2.02 10.00 14.29
CA LYS A 124 -1.86 11.09 13.31
C LYS A 124 -3.12 11.40 12.51
N ARG A 125 -4.16 10.57 12.62
CA ARG A 125 -5.40 10.71 11.85
C ARG A 125 -6.15 11.99 12.26
N SER A 126 -6.26 12.96 11.35
CA SER A 126 -7.09 14.16 11.55
C SER A 126 -8.58 13.81 11.64
N ASP A 127 -9.45 14.63 12.23
CA ASP A 127 -10.90 14.37 12.32
C ASP A 127 -11.66 14.69 11.01
N ILE A 128 -12.92 14.24 10.89
CA ILE A 128 -13.74 14.41 9.67
C ILE A 128 -14.17 15.88 9.49
N ASP A 129 -14.39 16.62 10.58
CA ASP A 129 -15.06 17.93 10.57
C ASP A 129 -14.11 19.14 10.53
N THR A 130 -12.80 18.96 10.40
CA THR A 130 -11.86 20.08 10.58
C THR A 130 -11.54 20.91 9.33
N ASP A 131 -12.10 20.59 8.15
CA ASP A 131 -11.66 21.21 6.89
C ASP A 131 -12.79 21.77 5.99
N GLU A 132 -13.87 22.30 6.58
CA GLU A 132 -14.74 23.23 5.86
C GLU A 132 -14.35 24.69 6.18
N PRO A 133 -13.77 25.45 5.24
CA PRO A 133 -13.70 26.89 5.39
C PRO A 133 -15.13 27.43 5.34
N ARG A 134 -15.61 27.94 6.49
CA ARG A 134 -16.84 28.75 6.56
C ARG A 134 -16.73 29.86 5.51
N ARG A 135 -17.45 29.72 4.40
CA ARG A 135 -17.61 30.81 3.42
C ARG A 135 -18.29 31.97 4.14
N ALA A 136 -17.53 33.03 4.41
CA ALA A 136 -18.08 34.31 4.83
C ALA A 136 -18.99 34.83 3.71
N ARG A 137 -20.21 35.22 4.08
CA ARG A 137 -21.16 35.95 3.23
C ARG A 137 -20.78 37.42 3.18
#